data_AF-A0A835GYK1-F1
#
_entry.id   AF-A0A835GYK1-F1
#
_cell.length_a   1.000
_cell.length_b   1.000
_cell.length_c   1.000
_cell.angle_alpha   90.00
_cell.angle_beta   90.00
_cell.angle_gamma   90.00
#
_symmetry.space_group_name_H-M   'P 1'
#
loop_
_entity.id
_entity.type
_entity.pdbx_description
1 polymer ?
#
loop_
_entity_poly.entity_id
_entity_poly.type
_entity_poly.pdbx_seq_one_letter_code
_entity_poly.pdbx_strand_id
1 'polypeptide(L)'
;MAYDYDANKLAYYLSDDGSSELTFHAVYQASKFFKYWLPFCRKFNVEPRAPHVYFSLDNVINGHGPSGRKFTQEHDTVKAKYEEMQELIARVARLGKVPDDIRSEHKGFREWDSKSRVSALMSNAPLVLNVDCDMHSNNSKALRDAACFFLDPKEGHRIGYVQFPQSFGGITENDLYANGVKRIYEIEFFGTNAHNGPMYAGTGSVHRRESLNGRKYDPKVHIKLEDKSVQGSKSWNDLEVKAKDLTSCTFENGKLWGKEMGLMYGCAVEDVFTGLVLHSRGWQSVYCAPERKAYLGLAPVNTNDTLIQHKRWSTGLLEIFVSDYCPWTNGIGKLKLGQLMCYSFYTLWALWCLPMITYGLVLPLAMVNDISLFPKVSDPWFKVFAFLGIASHLFSLGELLWAKGTIKMWWNETRMWMMKGTSSYLFSVMVIILKTLGISEAGFEITSKVIDEEALKRYKCEKMEFAVASPMFIPPTALSLLHLFCLLKTITTVMKVGIEELDHMLLQVAISAYVSLISLPLYEAMFLRKDKGRMPVYVTMYSVGIVIVLLYISSMLL
;
A
#
# COMPACT_ATOMS: atom_id res chain seq x y z
N MET A 1 12.87 -16.74 -7.45
CA MET A 1 13.78 -17.70 -8.13
C MET A 1 13.10 -18.57 -9.19
N ALA A 2 11.84 -18.97 -9.02
CA ALA A 2 11.14 -19.87 -9.96
C ALA A 2 10.38 -19.15 -11.11
N TYR A 3 10.95 -18.08 -11.68
CA TYR A 3 10.34 -17.45 -12.86
C TYR A 3 10.51 -18.33 -14.10
N ASP A 4 9.58 -18.24 -15.05
CA ASP A 4 9.73 -18.81 -16.38
C ASP A 4 10.62 -17.85 -17.19
N TYR A 5 11.91 -17.92 -16.92
CA TYR A 5 12.93 -17.12 -17.58
C TYR A 5 14.24 -17.91 -17.62
N ASP A 6 15.13 -17.56 -18.55
CA ASP A 6 16.45 -18.20 -18.64
C ASP A 6 17.23 -17.98 -17.34
N ALA A 7 17.63 -19.09 -16.70
CA ALA A 7 18.33 -19.07 -15.42
C ALA A 7 19.67 -18.33 -15.51
N ASN A 8 20.32 -18.32 -16.68
CA ASN A 8 21.58 -17.61 -16.89
C ASN A 8 21.41 -16.09 -16.97
N LYS A 9 20.17 -15.61 -17.10
CA LYS A 9 19.83 -14.18 -17.20
C LYS A 9 19.24 -13.60 -15.92
N LEU A 10 19.09 -14.43 -14.88
CA LEU A 10 18.53 -14.01 -13.60
C LEU A 10 19.61 -13.95 -12.53
N ALA A 11 19.68 -12.82 -11.85
CA ALA A 11 20.45 -12.66 -10.63
C ALA A 11 19.52 -12.23 -9.49
N TYR A 12 19.74 -12.79 -8.30
CA TYR A 12 18.92 -12.51 -7.12
C TYR A 12 19.78 -11.83 -6.06
N TYR A 13 19.26 -10.75 -5.51
CA TYR A 13 19.89 -9.98 -4.45
C TYR A 13 18.89 -9.84 -3.31
N LEU A 14 19.36 -10.07 -2.09
CA LEU A 14 18.62 -9.85 -0.86
C LEU A 14 19.41 -8.88 -0.01
N SER A 15 18.73 -7.89 0.55
CA SER A 15 19.32 -6.92 1.48
C SER A 15 18.59 -7.07 2.81
N ASP A 16 19.34 -7.06 3.91
CA ASP A 16 18.82 -7.07 5.28
C ASP A 16 19.51 -5.96 6.06
N ASP A 17 18.76 -4.91 6.40
CA ASP A 17 19.29 -3.78 7.16
C ASP A 17 19.59 -4.14 8.62
N GLY A 18 18.98 -5.20 9.14
CA GLY A 18 19.23 -5.70 10.50
C GLY A 18 20.46 -6.60 10.61
N SER A 19 21.09 -6.95 9.50
CA SER A 19 22.19 -7.94 9.41
C SER A 19 21.92 -9.18 10.29
N SER A 20 20.68 -9.68 10.28
CA SER A 20 20.23 -10.69 11.24
C SER A 20 20.70 -12.08 10.83
N GLU A 21 21.37 -12.77 11.75
CA GLU A 21 21.77 -14.17 11.56
C GLU A 21 20.57 -15.11 11.37
N LEU A 22 19.39 -14.74 11.88
CA LEU A 22 18.15 -15.47 11.67
C LEU A 22 17.68 -15.36 10.21
N THR A 23 17.82 -14.17 9.61
CA THR A 23 17.54 -13.97 8.18
C THR A 23 18.49 -14.81 7.33
N PHE A 24 19.80 -14.77 7.64
CA PHE A 24 20.78 -15.58 6.92
C PHE A 24 20.48 -17.08 7.02
N HIS A 25 20.16 -17.57 8.23
CA HIS A 25 19.78 -18.95 8.45
C HIS A 25 18.55 -19.33 7.61
N ALA A 26 17.51 -18.49 7.58
CA ALA A 26 16.33 -18.72 6.77
C ALA A 26 16.65 -18.83 5.28
N VAL A 27 17.52 -17.95 4.76
CA VAL A 27 17.98 -17.96 3.36
C VAL A 27 18.81 -19.21 3.07
N TYR A 28 19.69 -19.61 3.99
CA TYR A 28 20.50 -20.83 3.86
C TYR A 28 19.60 -22.08 3.77
N GLN A 29 18.62 -22.22 4.66
CA GLN A 29 17.66 -23.33 4.60
C GLN A 29 16.82 -23.28 3.30
N ALA A 30 16.36 -22.09 2.90
CA ALA A 30 15.66 -21.91 1.63
C ALA A 30 16.51 -22.32 0.42
N SER A 31 17.81 -22.03 0.43
CA SER A 31 18.73 -22.43 -0.64
C SER A 31 18.85 -23.95 -0.79
N LYS A 32 18.79 -24.71 0.32
CA LYS A 32 18.78 -26.17 0.32
C LYS A 32 17.48 -26.70 -0.29
N PHE A 33 16.34 -26.12 0.11
CA PHE A 33 15.02 -26.48 -0.40
C PHE A 33 14.85 -26.17 -1.91
N PHE A 34 15.41 -25.04 -2.39
CA PHE A 34 15.28 -24.64 -3.80
C PHE A 34 15.84 -25.65 -4.80
N LYS A 35 16.79 -26.51 -4.39
CA LYS A 35 17.31 -27.61 -5.20
C LYS A 35 16.20 -28.62 -5.59
N TYR A 36 15.15 -28.73 -4.78
CA TYR A 36 13.99 -29.58 -5.04
C TYR A 36 12.84 -28.78 -5.67
N TRP A 37 12.59 -27.57 -5.16
CA TRP A 37 11.47 -26.73 -5.61
C TRP A 37 11.58 -26.27 -7.06
N LEU A 38 12.76 -25.79 -7.49
CA LEU A 38 12.93 -25.21 -8.82
C LEU A 38 12.73 -26.25 -9.95
N PRO A 39 13.32 -27.47 -9.90
CA PRO A 39 13.04 -28.50 -10.89
C PRO A 39 11.59 -28.95 -10.91
N PHE A 40 10.98 -29.15 -9.73
CA PHE A 40 9.57 -29.51 -9.60
C PHE A 40 8.66 -28.46 -10.26
N CYS A 41 8.91 -27.18 -9.98
CA CYS A 41 8.20 -26.07 -10.59
C CYS A 41 8.27 -26.10 -12.12
N ARG A 42 9.48 -26.21 -12.67
CA ARG A 42 9.69 -26.20 -14.13
C ARG A 42 9.06 -27.40 -14.81
N LYS A 43 9.23 -28.59 -14.23
CA LYS A 43 8.78 -29.86 -14.79
C LYS A 43 7.26 -29.97 -14.86
N PHE A 44 6.56 -29.53 -13.82
CA PHE A 44 5.11 -29.65 -13.72
C PHE A 44 4.37 -28.34 -13.96
N ASN A 45 5.10 -27.27 -14.29
CA ASN A 45 4.58 -25.93 -14.52
C ASN A 45 3.62 -25.43 -13.42
N VAL A 46 3.95 -25.71 -12.16
CA VAL A 46 3.05 -25.42 -11.02
C VAL A 46 2.94 -23.93 -10.75
N GLU A 47 1.76 -23.46 -10.38
CA GLU A 47 1.52 -22.08 -9.98
C GLU A 47 0.54 -22.04 -8.80
N PRO A 48 0.65 -21.11 -7.84
CA PRO A 48 1.69 -20.07 -7.74
C PRO A 48 3.07 -20.63 -7.38
N ARG A 49 4.13 -19.88 -7.70
CA ARG A 49 5.53 -20.30 -7.44
C ARG A 49 6.01 -20.12 -6.00
N ALA A 50 5.21 -19.47 -5.16
CA ALA A 50 5.49 -19.31 -3.74
C ALA A 50 5.09 -20.58 -2.98
N PRO A 51 6.03 -21.33 -2.36
CA PRO A 51 5.75 -22.62 -1.73
C PRO A 51 4.67 -22.54 -0.64
N HIS A 52 4.73 -21.50 0.20
CA HIS A 52 3.78 -21.32 1.30
C HIS A 52 2.34 -21.12 0.83
N VAL A 53 2.15 -20.49 -0.33
CA VAL A 53 0.83 -20.35 -0.97
C VAL A 53 0.47 -21.64 -1.69
N TYR A 54 1.39 -22.24 -2.43
CA TYR A 54 1.14 -23.46 -3.20
C TYR A 54 0.69 -24.62 -2.31
N PHE A 55 1.35 -24.83 -1.16
CA PHE A 55 1.03 -25.90 -0.22
C PHE A 55 -0.08 -25.54 0.78
N SER A 56 -0.70 -24.35 0.70
CA SER A 56 -1.81 -23.98 1.58
C SER A 56 -3.09 -24.76 1.21
N LEU A 57 -3.97 -24.97 2.21
CA LEU A 57 -5.22 -25.74 2.01
C LEU A 57 -6.10 -25.16 0.88
N ASP A 58 -6.08 -23.84 0.67
CA ASP A 58 -6.91 -23.16 -0.32
C ASP A 58 -6.58 -23.56 -1.77
N ASN A 59 -5.33 -23.98 -2.05
CA ASN A 59 -4.94 -24.46 -3.38
C ASN A 59 -5.21 -25.96 -3.59
N VAL A 60 -5.25 -26.76 -2.51
CA VAL A 60 -5.55 -28.20 -2.59
C VAL A 60 -7.01 -28.44 -3.01
N ILE A 61 -7.93 -27.55 -2.63
CA ILE A 61 -9.37 -27.68 -2.90
C ILE A 61 -9.74 -27.37 -4.36
N ASN A 62 -8.92 -26.58 -5.07
CA ASN A 62 -9.25 -26.11 -6.43
C ASN A 62 -8.90 -27.08 -7.57
N GLY A 63 -8.33 -28.25 -7.28
CA GLY A 63 -8.44 -29.46 -8.13
C GLY A 63 -7.94 -29.41 -9.59
N HIS A 64 -7.22 -28.37 -10.04
CA HIS A 64 -6.76 -28.22 -11.43
C HIS A 64 -5.23 -28.22 -11.50
N GLY A 65 -4.63 -29.30 -10.99
CA GLY A 65 -3.18 -29.51 -11.01
C GLY A 65 -2.78 -30.67 -11.93
N PRO A 66 -1.48 -30.75 -12.28
CA PRO A 66 -0.91 -31.94 -12.90
C PRO A 66 -1.31 -33.19 -12.10
N SER A 67 -1.75 -34.25 -12.78
CA SER A 67 -2.21 -35.48 -12.14
C SER A 67 -1.40 -36.68 -12.61
N GLY A 68 -1.32 -37.70 -11.77
CA GLY A 68 -0.61 -38.95 -12.08
C GLY A 68 0.39 -39.36 -10.98
N ARG A 69 0.68 -40.67 -10.93
CA ARG A 69 1.48 -41.30 -9.86
C ARG A 69 2.85 -40.63 -9.66
N LYS A 70 3.53 -40.29 -10.75
CA LYS A 70 4.85 -39.63 -10.72
C LYS A 70 4.79 -38.21 -10.15
N PHE A 71 3.72 -37.46 -10.48
CA PHE A 71 3.50 -36.14 -9.90
C PHE A 71 3.24 -36.25 -8.39
N THR A 72 2.33 -37.13 -7.96
CA THR A 72 2.00 -37.32 -6.54
C THR A 72 3.23 -37.67 -5.71
N GLN A 73 4.04 -38.62 -6.17
CA GLN A 73 5.27 -39.01 -5.47
C GLN A 73 6.28 -37.86 -5.32
N GLU A 74 6.52 -37.11 -6.40
CA GLU A 74 7.43 -35.96 -6.37
C GLU A 74 6.85 -34.80 -5.54
N HIS A 75 5.55 -34.55 -5.65
CA HIS A 75 4.82 -33.57 -4.86
C HIS A 75 4.97 -33.84 -3.36
N ASP A 76 4.69 -35.06 -2.91
CA ASP A 76 4.76 -35.41 -1.49
C ASP A 76 6.19 -35.32 -0.95
N THR A 77 7.17 -35.71 -1.78
CA THR A 77 8.60 -35.56 -1.45
C THR A 77 8.98 -34.09 -1.27
N VAL A 78 8.56 -33.22 -2.21
CA VAL A 78 8.85 -31.79 -2.16
C VAL A 78 8.11 -31.11 -1.00
N LYS A 79 6.87 -31.52 -0.72
CA LYS A 79 6.09 -31.03 0.42
C LYS A 79 6.77 -31.39 1.75
N ALA A 80 7.22 -32.62 1.92
CA ALA A 80 7.96 -33.02 3.12
C ALA A 80 9.25 -32.19 3.30
N LYS A 81 9.98 -31.91 2.21
CA LYS A 81 11.16 -31.02 2.24
C LYS A 81 10.84 -29.57 2.56
N TYR A 82 9.68 -29.09 2.13
CA TYR A 82 9.18 -27.77 2.49
C TYR A 82 8.85 -27.68 3.99
N GLU A 83 8.13 -28.66 4.53
CA GLU A 83 7.77 -28.74 5.95
C GLU A 83 9.02 -28.85 6.84
N GLU A 84 10.01 -29.67 6.45
CA GLU A 84 11.31 -29.79 7.11
C GLU A 84 12.02 -28.43 7.20
N MET A 85 12.08 -27.69 6.08
CA MET A 85 12.67 -26.35 6.04
C MET A 85 11.93 -25.38 6.97
N GLN A 86 10.59 -25.38 6.95
CA GLN A 86 9.79 -24.51 7.82
C GLN A 86 10.05 -24.80 9.30
N GLU A 87 10.11 -26.07 9.69
CA GLU A 87 10.36 -26.46 11.08
C GLU A 87 11.74 -26.02 11.56
N LEU A 88 12.78 -26.20 10.73
CA LEU A 88 14.14 -25.76 11.05
C LEU A 88 14.21 -24.24 11.26
N ILE A 89 13.60 -23.47 10.37
CA ILE A 89 13.54 -22.01 10.48
C ILE A 89 12.76 -21.61 11.74
N ALA A 90 11.60 -22.21 11.97
CA ALA A 90 10.76 -21.90 13.15
C ALA A 90 11.46 -22.24 14.46
N ARG A 91 12.22 -23.35 14.51
CA ARG A 91 13.00 -23.75 15.68
C ARG A 91 14.05 -22.70 16.03
N VAL A 92 14.84 -22.27 15.05
CA VAL A 92 15.88 -21.24 15.25
C VAL A 92 15.27 -19.88 15.58
N ALA A 93 14.16 -19.51 14.93
CA ALA A 93 13.43 -18.29 15.26
C ALA A 93 12.91 -18.28 16.71
N ARG A 94 12.39 -19.41 17.22
CA ARG A 94 11.96 -19.55 18.63
C ARG A 94 13.13 -19.46 19.62
N LEU A 95 14.31 -19.97 19.24
CA LEU A 95 15.53 -19.86 20.05
C LEU A 95 16.09 -18.44 20.07
N GLY A 96 15.72 -17.60 19.08
CA GLY A 96 16.20 -16.23 18.94
C GLY A 96 17.68 -16.12 18.55
N LYS A 97 18.37 -17.24 18.33
CA LYS A 97 19.78 -17.32 17.94
C LYS A 97 20.05 -18.56 17.11
N VAL A 98 21.05 -18.49 16.23
CA VAL A 98 21.50 -19.63 15.45
C VAL A 98 22.49 -20.47 16.29
N PRO A 99 22.23 -21.78 16.48
CA PRO A 99 23.16 -22.68 17.17
C PRO A 99 24.57 -22.71 16.55
N ASP A 100 25.61 -22.86 17.39
CA ASP A 100 27.03 -22.77 16.97
C ASP A 100 27.46 -23.88 16.01
N ASP A 101 26.86 -25.07 16.13
CA ASP A 101 27.04 -26.19 15.21
C ASP A 101 26.58 -25.80 13.79
N ILE A 102 25.40 -25.21 13.67
CA ILE A 102 24.87 -24.71 12.40
C ILE A 102 25.71 -23.55 11.86
N ARG A 103 26.16 -22.65 12.75
CA ARG A 103 27.03 -21.52 12.39
C ARG A 103 28.36 -21.98 11.79
N SER A 104 28.88 -23.11 12.27
CA SER A 104 30.14 -23.69 11.79
C SER A 104 30.04 -24.32 10.38
N GLU A 105 28.84 -24.69 9.94
CA GLU A 105 28.61 -25.31 8.62
C GLU A 105 28.86 -24.35 7.45
N HIS A 106 28.75 -23.04 7.66
CA HIS A 106 28.77 -22.07 6.56
C HIS A 106 29.53 -20.78 6.90
N LYS A 107 30.56 -20.45 6.11
CA LYS A 107 31.40 -19.25 6.30
C LYS A 107 30.60 -17.94 6.24
N GLY A 108 29.53 -17.90 5.46
CA GLY A 108 28.65 -16.73 5.28
C GLY A 108 28.04 -16.16 6.57
N PHE A 109 27.92 -16.93 7.67
CA PHE A 109 27.51 -16.37 8.98
C PHE A 109 28.50 -15.34 9.56
N ARG A 110 29.75 -15.33 9.06
CA ARG A 110 30.78 -14.35 9.44
C ARG A 110 30.85 -13.15 8.49
N GLU A 111 30.19 -13.24 7.33
CA GLU A 111 30.31 -12.31 6.20
C GLU A 111 28.97 -11.65 5.83
N TRP A 112 27.89 -11.98 6.55
CA TRP A 112 26.56 -11.39 6.38
C TRP A 112 26.54 -9.96 6.90
N ASP A 113 27.13 -9.06 6.12
CA ASP A 113 27.07 -7.64 6.36
C ASP A 113 27.03 -6.91 5.00
N SER A 114 26.15 -5.91 4.90
CA SER A 114 26.17 -4.78 3.93
C SER A 114 25.35 -4.82 2.61
N LYS A 115 25.10 -3.60 2.07
CA LYS A 115 23.93 -3.12 1.30
C LYS A 115 24.06 -3.03 -0.25
N SER A 116 22.94 -2.73 -0.92
CA SER A 116 22.51 -2.99 -2.32
C SER A 116 23.26 -2.43 -3.57
N ARG A 117 24.50 -1.93 -3.50
CA ARG A 117 25.22 -1.37 -4.68
C ARG A 117 25.98 -2.41 -5.52
N VAL A 118 25.96 -3.65 -5.06
CA VAL A 118 26.74 -4.79 -5.54
C VAL A 118 26.28 -5.31 -6.91
N SER A 119 25.00 -5.13 -7.28
CA SER A 119 24.45 -5.75 -8.49
C SER A 119 25.12 -5.28 -9.79
N ALA A 120 25.53 -4.01 -9.87
CA ALA A 120 26.21 -3.45 -11.04
C ALA A 120 27.62 -4.02 -11.23
N LEU A 121 28.29 -4.40 -10.13
CA LEU A 121 29.60 -5.05 -10.17
C LEU A 121 29.50 -6.54 -10.50
N MET A 122 28.49 -7.22 -9.94
CA MET A 122 28.37 -8.68 -10.01
C MET A 122 27.74 -9.19 -11.30
N SER A 123 26.56 -8.68 -11.66
CA SER A 123 25.80 -9.15 -12.84
C SER A 123 25.61 -8.06 -13.89
N ASN A 124 25.60 -6.79 -13.47
CA ASN A 124 25.38 -5.63 -14.33
C ASN A 124 24.12 -5.74 -15.22
N ALA A 125 23.08 -6.40 -14.72
CA ALA A 125 21.86 -6.65 -15.48
C ALA A 125 21.19 -5.32 -15.90
N PRO A 126 20.77 -5.15 -17.17
CA PRO A 126 20.23 -3.88 -17.67
C PRO A 126 18.83 -3.55 -17.11
N LEU A 127 18.13 -4.55 -16.57
CA LEU A 127 16.84 -4.41 -15.91
C LEU A 127 16.95 -4.82 -14.45
N VAL A 128 16.22 -4.12 -13.57
CA VAL A 128 16.20 -4.35 -12.12
C VAL A 128 14.75 -4.47 -11.68
N LEU A 129 14.38 -5.63 -11.12
CA LEU A 129 13.07 -5.82 -10.49
C LEU A 129 13.15 -5.37 -9.03
N ASN A 130 12.25 -4.48 -8.60
CA ASN A 130 12.02 -4.20 -7.19
C ASN A 130 10.77 -4.93 -6.66
N VAL A 131 10.93 -5.68 -5.57
CA VAL A 131 9.84 -6.41 -4.90
C VAL A 131 10.10 -6.41 -3.38
N ASP A 132 9.09 -6.05 -2.61
CA ASP A 132 9.11 -6.05 -1.15
C ASP A 132 9.08 -7.46 -0.54
N CYS A 133 9.51 -7.60 0.71
CA CYS A 133 9.59 -8.89 1.40
C CYS A 133 8.21 -9.52 1.70
N ASP A 134 7.16 -8.72 1.79
CA ASP A 134 5.78 -9.16 1.97
C ASP A 134 5.07 -9.43 0.64
N MET A 135 5.77 -9.29 -0.50
CA MET A 135 5.27 -9.52 -1.85
C MET A 135 5.96 -10.73 -2.49
N HIS A 136 5.19 -11.55 -3.20
CA HIS A 136 5.73 -12.66 -3.98
C HIS A 136 5.15 -12.70 -5.39
N SER A 137 5.91 -13.27 -6.31
CA SER A 137 5.43 -13.51 -7.68
C SER A 137 4.35 -14.58 -7.69
N ASN A 138 3.17 -14.22 -8.19
CA ASN A 138 2.04 -15.11 -8.42
C ASN A 138 1.93 -15.56 -9.90
N ASN A 139 2.65 -14.91 -10.81
CA ASN A 139 2.73 -15.31 -12.23
C ASN A 139 4.19 -15.45 -12.66
N SER A 140 4.64 -16.67 -12.97
CA SER A 140 6.03 -16.89 -13.41
C SER A 140 6.42 -16.19 -14.71
N LYS A 141 5.44 -15.72 -15.50
CA LYS A 141 5.67 -15.00 -16.76
C LYS A 141 5.85 -13.49 -16.60
N ALA A 142 5.67 -12.94 -15.40
CA ALA A 142 5.72 -11.48 -15.16
C ALA A 142 6.99 -10.81 -15.72
N LEU A 143 8.16 -11.47 -15.62
CA LEU A 143 9.41 -10.93 -16.18
C LEU A 143 9.44 -10.94 -17.72
N ARG A 144 8.81 -11.91 -18.36
CA ARG A 144 8.65 -11.93 -19.82
C ARG A 144 7.70 -10.82 -20.26
N ASP A 145 6.57 -10.69 -19.56
CA ASP A 145 5.57 -9.65 -19.83
C ASP A 145 6.20 -8.25 -19.73
N ALA A 146 7.00 -7.99 -18.70
CA ALA A 146 7.74 -6.75 -18.56
C ALA A 146 8.78 -6.56 -19.69
N ALA A 147 9.54 -7.61 -20.01
CA ALA A 147 10.58 -7.56 -21.04
C ALA A 147 10.02 -7.20 -22.43
N CYS A 148 8.80 -7.63 -22.76
CA CYS A 148 8.13 -7.29 -24.01
C CYS A 148 8.09 -5.77 -24.25
N PHE A 149 7.81 -4.97 -23.22
CA PHE A 149 7.75 -3.52 -23.35
C PHE A 149 9.14 -2.92 -23.60
N PHE A 150 10.17 -3.36 -22.87
CA PHE A 150 11.52 -2.81 -23.06
C PHE A 150 12.18 -3.22 -24.38
N LEU A 151 11.80 -4.38 -24.91
CA LEU A 151 12.32 -4.95 -26.16
C LEU A 151 11.57 -4.46 -27.40
N ASP A 152 10.48 -3.70 -27.24
CA ASP A 152 9.79 -3.08 -28.36
C ASP A 152 10.75 -2.13 -29.12
N PRO A 153 11.01 -2.37 -30.42
CA PRO A 153 11.96 -1.56 -31.19
C PRO A 153 11.49 -0.12 -31.41
N LYS A 154 10.18 0.15 -31.37
CA LYS A 154 9.60 1.48 -31.60
C LYS A 154 9.55 2.29 -30.32
N GLU A 155 9.05 1.70 -29.25
CA GLU A 155 8.71 2.43 -28.03
C GLU A 155 9.61 2.05 -26.85
N GLY A 156 10.18 0.85 -26.81
CA GLY A 156 10.85 0.32 -25.62
C GLY A 156 12.01 1.16 -25.10
N HIS A 157 12.69 1.89 -26.00
CA HIS A 157 13.82 2.76 -25.66
C HIS A 157 13.43 3.97 -24.77
N ARG A 158 12.16 4.39 -24.73
CA ARG A 158 11.67 5.50 -23.88
C ARG A 158 11.14 5.06 -22.51
N ILE A 159 11.01 3.75 -22.31
CA ILE A 159 10.46 3.18 -21.08
C ILE A 159 11.56 3.11 -20.02
N GLY A 160 11.33 3.85 -18.92
CA GLY A 160 12.14 3.82 -17.72
C GLY A 160 11.76 2.69 -16.78
N TYR A 161 10.46 2.38 -16.62
CA TYR A 161 10.00 1.25 -15.81
C TYR A 161 8.63 0.71 -16.23
N VAL A 162 8.36 -0.55 -15.88
CA VAL A 162 7.06 -1.22 -16.03
C VAL A 162 6.53 -1.54 -14.63
N GLN A 163 5.39 -0.96 -14.28
CA GLN A 163 4.70 -1.15 -13.00
C GLN A 163 3.60 -2.21 -13.15
N PHE A 164 3.62 -3.23 -12.29
CA PHE A 164 2.50 -4.16 -12.15
C PHE A 164 1.52 -3.70 -11.06
N PRO A 165 0.24 -4.08 -11.12
CA PRO A 165 -0.70 -3.85 -10.02
C PRO A 165 -0.15 -4.40 -8.70
N GLN A 166 -0.23 -3.63 -7.62
CA GLN A 166 -0.09 -4.20 -6.29
C GLN A 166 -1.39 -4.92 -5.95
N SER A 167 -1.29 -6.21 -5.70
CA SER A 167 -2.42 -7.02 -5.27
C SER A 167 -2.05 -7.72 -3.98
N PHE A 168 -3.07 -8.04 -3.17
CA PHE A 168 -2.86 -8.69 -1.88
C PHE A 168 -3.64 -9.99 -1.80
N GLY A 169 -3.00 -11.01 -1.23
CA GLY A 169 -3.66 -12.25 -0.85
C GLY A 169 -4.41 -12.09 0.47
N GLY A 170 -5.47 -12.88 0.66
CA GLY A 170 -6.19 -12.94 1.93
C GLY A 170 -7.10 -11.74 2.24
N ILE A 171 -7.29 -10.80 1.31
CA ILE A 171 -8.33 -9.76 1.44
C ILE A 171 -9.71 -10.45 1.49
N THR A 172 -10.57 -10.02 2.43
CA THR A 172 -11.96 -10.53 2.51
C THR A 172 -12.75 -10.16 1.26
N GLU A 173 -13.83 -10.91 0.98
CA GLU A 173 -14.67 -10.66 -0.19
C GLU A 173 -15.09 -9.19 -0.33
N ASN A 174 -15.42 -8.52 0.77
CA ASN A 174 -15.87 -7.13 0.77
C ASN A 174 -14.78 -6.14 1.24
N ASP A 175 -13.51 -6.53 1.20
CA ASP A 175 -12.33 -5.72 1.57
C ASP A 175 -12.60 -4.78 2.74
N LEU A 176 -12.74 -5.36 3.93
CA LEU A 176 -13.25 -4.68 5.13
C LEU A 176 -12.58 -3.33 5.43
N TYR A 177 -11.29 -3.19 5.12
CA TYR A 177 -10.47 -2.01 5.38
C TYR A 177 -10.10 -1.21 4.11
N ALA A 178 -10.63 -1.60 2.95
CA ALA A 178 -10.29 -1.03 1.65
C ALA A 178 -8.76 -1.02 1.41
N ASN A 179 -8.11 -2.13 1.69
CA ASN A 179 -6.66 -2.32 1.58
C ASN A 179 -6.24 -2.76 0.17
N GLY A 180 -7.17 -3.27 -0.64
CA GLY A 180 -6.92 -3.61 -2.03
C GLY A 180 -6.77 -2.39 -2.94
N VAL A 181 -7.19 -1.21 -2.47
CA VAL A 181 -7.13 0.09 -3.17
C VAL A 181 -7.57 -0.03 -4.63
N LYS A 182 -8.69 -0.72 -4.84
CA LYS A 182 -9.07 -1.32 -6.12
C LYS A 182 -9.23 -0.31 -7.25
N ARG A 183 -9.80 0.87 -6.97
CA ARG A 183 -9.93 1.95 -7.97
C ARG A 183 -8.59 2.39 -8.54
N ILE A 184 -7.57 2.50 -7.68
CA ILE A 184 -6.24 2.92 -8.09
C ILE A 184 -5.70 1.94 -9.14
N TYR A 185 -5.72 0.65 -8.83
CA TYR A 185 -5.08 -0.37 -9.67
C TYR A 185 -5.94 -0.87 -10.83
N GLU A 186 -7.26 -0.84 -10.73
CA GLU A 186 -8.17 -1.36 -11.76
C GLU A 186 -8.72 -0.26 -12.68
N ILE A 187 -8.61 1.02 -12.30
CA ILE A 187 -9.16 2.16 -13.06
C ILE A 187 -8.11 3.26 -13.26
N GLU A 188 -7.63 3.88 -12.18
CA GLU A 188 -6.85 5.12 -12.26
C GLU A 188 -5.49 4.89 -12.96
N PHE A 189 -4.75 3.85 -12.58
CA PHE A 189 -3.44 3.55 -13.15
C PHE A 189 -3.53 3.14 -14.64
N PHE A 190 -4.62 2.49 -15.06
CA PHE A 190 -4.89 2.30 -16.48
C PHE A 190 -5.06 3.63 -17.21
N GLY A 191 -5.83 4.56 -16.63
CA GLY A 191 -6.01 5.91 -17.16
C GLY A 191 -4.69 6.67 -17.31
N THR A 192 -3.76 6.52 -16.37
CA THR A 192 -2.44 7.18 -16.44
C THR A 192 -1.57 6.72 -17.62
N ASN A 193 -1.83 5.54 -18.20
CA ASN A 193 -1.08 5.04 -19.36
C ASN A 193 -1.26 5.93 -20.61
N ALA A 194 -2.37 6.68 -20.69
CA ALA A 194 -2.59 7.72 -21.72
C ALA A 194 -1.69 8.95 -21.52
N HIS A 195 -1.07 9.08 -20.35
CA HIS A 195 -0.27 10.24 -19.94
C HIS A 195 1.15 9.83 -19.53
N ASN A 196 1.85 9.05 -20.36
CA ASN A 196 3.23 8.58 -20.13
C ASN A 196 3.40 7.60 -18.95
N GLY A 197 2.31 7.01 -18.45
CA GLY A 197 2.35 5.88 -17.52
C GLY A 197 2.14 6.23 -16.04
N PRO A 198 1.99 5.19 -15.19
CA PRO A 198 1.71 5.34 -13.77
C PRO A 198 2.94 5.76 -12.98
N MET A 199 2.72 6.29 -11.79
CA MET A 199 3.77 6.51 -10.80
C MET A 199 4.40 5.17 -10.37
N TYR A 200 5.63 5.21 -9.89
CA TYR A 200 6.26 4.05 -9.26
C TYR A 200 5.67 3.85 -7.86
N ALA A 201 5.16 2.65 -7.57
CA ALA A 201 4.41 2.35 -6.36
C ALA A 201 5.18 1.44 -5.38
N GLY A 202 6.50 1.41 -5.45
CA GLY A 202 7.34 0.75 -4.45
C GLY A 202 7.63 -0.71 -4.77
N THR A 203 6.67 -1.52 -5.22
CA THR A 203 6.88 -2.96 -5.44
C THR A 203 6.34 -3.45 -6.78
N GLY A 204 6.79 -4.63 -7.22
CA GLY A 204 6.36 -5.23 -8.48
C GLY A 204 6.66 -4.35 -9.68
N SER A 205 7.84 -3.72 -9.72
CA SER A 205 8.24 -2.80 -10.77
C SER A 205 9.58 -3.21 -11.37
N VAL A 206 9.64 -3.28 -12.70
CA VAL A 206 10.87 -3.58 -13.44
C VAL A 206 11.42 -2.27 -13.99
N HIS A 207 12.62 -1.87 -13.58
CA HIS A 207 13.26 -0.62 -13.96
C HIS A 207 14.41 -0.87 -14.94
N ARG A 208 14.55 0.02 -15.92
CA ARG A 208 15.76 0.16 -16.72
C ARG A 208 16.87 0.74 -15.84
N ARG A 209 18.00 0.03 -15.70
CA ARG A 209 19.11 0.46 -14.84
C ARG A 209 19.61 1.86 -15.15
N GLU A 210 19.72 2.21 -16.43
CA GLU A 210 20.17 3.55 -16.85
C GLU A 210 19.28 4.68 -16.30
N SER A 211 17.96 4.43 -16.18
CA SER A 211 17.04 5.40 -15.59
C SER A 211 17.33 5.62 -14.10
N LEU A 212 17.58 4.53 -13.36
CA LEU A 212 17.99 4.57 -11.95
C LEU A 212 19.38 5.18 -11.77
N ASN A 213 20.29 5.02 -12.73
CA ASN A 213 21.63 5.61 -12.68
C ASN A 213 21.65 7.13 -12.89
N GLY A 214 20.48 7.79 -12.99
CA GLY A 214 20.37 9.23 -13.10
C GLY A 214 20.31 9.78 -14.53
N ARG A 215 20.33 8.90 -15.54
CA ARG A 215 20.36 9.32 -16.94
C ARG A 215 19.06 10.03 -17.33
N LYS A 216 19.18 11.15 -18.04
CA LYS A 216 18.05 11.81 -18.70
C LYS A 216 17.72 11.11 -20.02
N TYR A 217 16.44 10.99 -20.34
CA TYR A 217 16.02 10.44 -21.63
C TYR A 217 16.35 11.44 -22.75
N ASP A 218 16.96 10.93 -23.82
CA ASP A 218 17.21 11.69 -25.05
C ASP A 218 16.69 10.86 -26.23
N PRO A 219 15.69 11.35 -26.99
CA PRO A 219 15.13 10.62 -28.12
C PRO A 219 16.15 10.36 -29.24
N LYS A 220 17.25 11.13 -29.31
CA LYS A 220 18.32 10.94 -30.29
C LYS A 220 19.23 9.77 -29.94
N VAL A 221 19.23 9.29 -28.69
CA VAL A 221 20.14 8.25 -28.20
C VAL A 221 19.37 6.97 -27.91
N HIS A 222 19.51 5.98 -28.79
CA HIS A 222 18.85 4.68 -28.63
C HIS A 222 19.67 3.79 -27.71
N ILE A 223 19.22 3.63 -26.46
CA ILE A 223 19.86 2.77 -25.48
C ILE A 223 19.43 1.32 -25.71
N LYS A 224 20.35 0.52 -26.27
CA LYS A 224 20.14 -0.92 -26.41
C LYS A 224 20.17 -1.60 -25.04
N LEU A 225 19.30 -2.59 -24.85
CA LEU A 225 19.40 -3.53 -23.74
C LEU A 225 20.50 -4.53 -24.06
N GLU A 226 21.74 -4.17 -23.72
CA GLU A 226 22.89 -5.05 -23.88
C GLU A 226 23.18 -5.80 -22.58
N ASP A 227 23.55 -7.07 -22.72
CA ASP A 227 24.11 -7.84 -21.62
C ASP A 227 25.55 -7.37 -21.39
N LYS A 228 25.71 -6.50 -20.38
CA LYS A 228 27.01 -6.02 -19.91
C LYS A 228 27.54 -6.87 -18.76
N SER A 229 27.02 -8.09 -18.57
CA SER A 229 27.58 -9.02 -17.59
C SER A 229 29.07 -9.17 -17.83
N VAL A 230 29.83 -9.23 -16.74
CA VAL A 230 31.29 -9.21 -16.77
C VAL A 230 31.80 -10.52 -17.40
N GLN A 231 31.81 -10.60 -18.73
CA GLN A 231 32.63 -11.55 -19.48
C GLN A 231 34.07 -11.05 -19.46
N GLY A 232 34.71 -11.14 -18.30
CA GLY A 232 36.11 -10.79 -18.10
C GLY A 232 36.62 -11.46 -16.84
N SER A 233 37.65 -12.29 -16.98
CA SER A 233 38.28 -13.10 -15.94
C SER A 233 38.75 -12.30 -14.72
N LYS A 234 37.84 -11.94 -13.81
CA LYS A 234 38.17 -11.40 -12.49
C LYS A 234 37.96 -12.49 -11.46
N SER A 235 38.92 -12.67 -10.56
CA SER A 235 38.81 -13.63 -9.47
C SER A 235 37.63 -13.25 -8.57
N TRP A 236 36.92 -14.25 -8.03
CA TRP A 236 35.84 -14.01 -7.05
C TRP A 236 36.31 -13.16 -5.87
N ASN A 237 37.55 -13.34 -5.43
CA ASN A 237 38.15 -12.53 -4.37
C ASN A 237 38.23 -11.03 -4.76
N ASP A 238 38.56 -10.72 -6.01
CA ASP A 238 38.65 -9.33 -6.47
C ASP A 238 37.27 -8.66 -6.53
N LEU A 239 36.25 -9.42 -6.92
CA LEU A 239 34.86 -8.95 -6.94
C LEU A 239 34.33 -8.76 -5.52
N GLU A 240 34.66 -9.65 -4.60
CA GLU A 240 34.24 -9.57 -3.20
C GLU A 240 34.86 -8.34 -2.50
N VAL A 241 36.15 -8.10 -2.66
CA VAL A 241 36.84 -6.92 -2.10
C VAL A 241 36.20 -5.63 -2.63
N LYS A 242 35.99 -5.55 -3.94
CA LYS A 242 35.33 -4.38 -4.55
C LYS A 242 33.87 -4.22 -4.10
N ALA A 243 33.16 -5.33 -3.88
CA ALA A 243 31.80 -5.28 -3.37
C ALA A 243 31.77 -4.67 -1.95
N LYS A 244 32.69 -5.07 -1.06
CA LYS A 244 32.82 -4.50 0.30
C LYS A 244 33.04 -2.99 0.29
N ASP A 245 33.88 -2.50 -0.64
CA ASP A 245 34.08 -1.05 -0.79
C ASP A 245 32.80 -0.34 -1.25
N LEU A 246 32.06 -0.93 -2.20
CA LEU A 246 30.79 -0.39 -2.67
C LEU A 246 29.75 -0.35 -1.56
N THR A 247 29.74 -1.31 -0.63
CA THR A 247 28.71 -1.41 0.41
C THR A 247 29.01 -0.61 1.67
N SER A 248 30.21 -0.02 1.78
CA SER A 248 30.61 0.86 2.88
C SER A 248 29.62 2.00 3.14
N CYS A 249 29.43 2.36 4.42
CA CYS A 249 28.59 3.47 4.85
C CYS A 249 29.09 4.84 4.36
N THR A 250 30.37 4.97 4.04
CA THR A 250 30.97 6.22 3.54
C THR A 250 30.94 6.32 2.02
N PHE A 251 30.52 5.25 1.31
CA PHE A 251 30.62 5.22 -0.15
C PHE A 251 29.86 6.36 -0.81
N GLU A 252 28.72 6.77 -0.25
CA GLU A 252 27.84 7.79 -0.82
C GLU A 252 28.22 9.22 -0.43
N ASN A 253 29.20 9.38 0.47
CA ASN A 253 29.64 10.69 0.92
C ASN A 253 30.19 11.50 -0.26
N GLY A 254 29.62 12.69 -0.47
CA GLY A 254 29.99 13.57 -1.58
C GLY A 254 29.52 13.11 -2.96
N LYS A 255 28.70 12.06 -3.07
CA LYS A 255 28.14 11.56 -4.34
C LYS A 255 26.68 11.97 -4.52
N LEU A 256 26.16 11.72 -5.73
CA LEU A 256 24.78 12.03 -6.13
C LEU A 256 23.77 10.92 -5.78
N TRP A 257 24.19 9.85 -5.11
CA TRP A 257 23.28 8.78 -4.66
C TRP A 257 22.21 9.32 -3.72
N GLY A 258 20.96 8.90 -3.93
CA GLY A 258 19.81 9.42 -3.20
C GLY A 258 19.33 10.80 -3.61
N LYS A 259 20.13 11.55 -4.38
CA LYS A 259 19.86 12.95 -4.79
C LYS A 259 19.54 13.07 -6.27
N GLU A 260 20.27 12.36 -7.11
CA GLU A 260 20.04 12.30 -8.55
C GLU A 260 20.10 10.87 -9.11
N MET A 261 20.60 9.89 -8.35
CA MET A 261 20.69 8.50 -8.81
C MET A 261 20.30 7.53 -7.69
N GLY A 262 19.90 6.33 -8.09
CA GLY A 262 19.28 5.34 -7.23
C GLY A 262 17.82 5.66 -6.93
N LEU A 263 17.33 5.08 -5.85
CA LEU A 263 16.09 5.54 -5.21
C LEU A 263 16.35 6.88 -4.55
N MET A 264 15.37 7.78 -4.62
CA MET A 264 15.47 9.14 -4.10
C MET A 264 15.24 9.18 -2.60
N TYR A 265 16.15 9.79 -1.85
CA TYR A 265 16.09 9.86 -0.38
C TYR A 265 15.34 11.10 0.12
N GLY A 266 15.03 11.11 1.41
CA GLY A 266 14.51 12.29 2.10
C GLY A 266 12.99 12.43 2.05
N CYS A 267 12.26 11.41 1.61
CA CYS A 267 10.81 11.35 1.64
C CYS A 267 10.34 9.95 2.05
N ALA A 268 9.29 9.85 2.87
CA ALA A 268 8.73 8.57 3.32
C ALA A 268 8.06 7.75 2.19
N VAL A 269 7.81 8.37 1.03
CA VAL A 269 7.33 7.74 -0.21
C VAL A 269 8.38 7.89 -1.32
N GLU A 270 9.59 7.44 -1.02
CA GLU A 270 10.75 7.41 -1.93
C GLU A 270 10.42 6.80 -3.29
N ASP A 271 9.46 5.89 -3.34
CA ASP A 271 8.96 5.23 -4.54
C ASP A 271 8.27 6.22 -5.49
N VAL A 272 7.20 6.87 -5.03
CA VAL A 272 6.48 7.88 -5.79
C VAL A 272 7.41 9.03 -6.16
N PHE A 273 8.27 9.43 -5.22
CA PHE A 273 9.26 10.47 -5.44
C PHE A 273 10.27 10.09 -6.55
N THR A 274 10.80 8.87 -6.52
CA THR A 274 11.68 8.34 -7.57
C THR A 274 10.96 8.33 -8.92
N GLY A 275 9.72 7.85 -8.97
CA GLY A 275 8.90 7.88 -10.18
C GLY A 275 8.77 9.28 -10.76
N LEU A 276 8.47 10.27 -9.92
CA LEU A 276 8.34 11.69 -10.30
C LEU A 276 9.64 12.23 -10.90
N VAL A 277 10.79 11.92 -10.30
CA VAL A 277 12.10 12.33 -10.80
C VAL A 277 12.41 11.66 -12.14
N LEU A 278 12.10 10.37 -12.31
CA LEU A 278 12.29 9.66 -13.58
C LEU A 278 11.43 10.26 -14.70
N HIS A 279 10.15 10.53 -14.43
CA HIS A 279 9.25 11.19 -15.39
C HIS A 279 9.72 12.60 -15.73
N SER A 280 10.19 13.37 -14.74
CA SER A 280 10.74 14.72 -14.95
C SER A 280 12.03 14.73 -15.79
N ARG A 281 12.67 13.57 -15.96
CA ARG A 281 13.83 13.35 -16.84
C ARG A 281 13.45 12.88 -18.23
N GLY A 282 12.16 12.85 -18.56
CA GLY A 282 11.62 12.46 -19.85
C GLY A 282 11.39 10.96 -20.02
N TRP A 283 11.66 10.13 -19.00
CA TRP A 283 11.32 8.71 -19.07
C TRP A 283 9.81 8.51 -19.00
N GLN A 284 9.32 7.48 -19.68
CA GLN A 284 7.94 7.03 -19.57
C GLN A 284 7.87 5.75 -18.72
N SER A 285 6.70 5.47 -18.18
CA SER A 285 6.41 4.18 -17.55
C SER A 285 5.27 3.47 -18.27
N VAL A 286 5.10 2.20 -17.98
CA VAL A 286 3.98 1.39 -18.48
C VAL A 286 3.30 0.70 -17.32
N TYR A 287 1.96 0.68 -17.36
CA TYR A 287 1.17 -0.16 -16.46
C TYR A 287 0.87 -1.51 -17.11
N CYS A 288 1.36 -2.61 -16.54
CA CYS A 288 1.15 -3.96 -17.04
C CYS A 288 0.30 -4.77 -16.07
N ALA A 289 -0.96 -5.04 -16.43
CA ALA A 289 -1.90 -5.80 -15.63
C ALA A 289 -2.27 -7.11 -16.34
N PRO A 290 -1.47 -8.19 -16.20
CA PRO A 290 -1.79 -9.48 -16.77
C PRO A 290 -3.03 -10.10 -16.10
N GLU A 291 -3.77 -10.94 -16.84
CA GLU A 291 -4.98 -11.62 -16.34
C GLU A 291 -4.74 -12.36 -15.02
N ARG A 292 -3.64 -13.12 -14.94
CA ARG A 292 -3.13 -13.61 -13.66
C ARG A 292 -2.28 -12.53 -13.01
N LYS A 293 -2.78 -11.97 -11.92
CA LYS A 293 -2.07 -10.99 -11.06
C LYS A 293 -0.60 -11.38 -10.89
N ALA A 294 0.30 -10.48 -11.28
CA ALA A 294 1.73 -10.77 -11.33
C ALA A 294 2.35 -10.97 -9.95
N TYR A 295 1.97 -10.11 -9.00
CA TYR A 295 2.49 -10.10 -7.64
C TYR A 295 1.34 -10.11 -6.64
N LEU A 296 1.52 -10.82 -5.53
CA LEU A 296 0.59 -10.85 -4.40
C LEU A 296 1.37 -10.58 -3.11
N GLY A 297 0.88 -9.66 -2.29
CA GLY A 297 1.43 -9.37 -0.98
C GLY A 297 0.45 -9.50 0.18
N LEU A 298 0.85 -9.00 1.35
CA LEU A 298 0.05 -9.06 2.57
C LEU A 298 -0.56 -7.70 2.91
N ALA A 299 -1.89 -7.66 2.99
CA ALA A 299 -2.61 -6.48 3.46
C ALA A 299 -2.67 -6.45 5.00
N PRO A 300 -2.74 -5.25 5.62
CA PRO A 300 -3.09 -5.14 7.03
C PRO A 300 -4.43 -5.83 7.34
N VAL A 301 -4.52 -6.48 8.49
CA VAL A 301 -5.73 -7.20 8.95
C VAL A 301 -6.42 -6.51 10.13
N ASN A 302 -5.99 -5.31 10.49
CA ASN A 302 -6.64 -4.48 11.50
C ASN A 302 -6.73 -3.00 11.07
N THR A 303 -7.62 -2.27 11.73
CA THR A 303 -7.93 -0.88 11.39
C THR A 303 -6.75 0.04 11.67
N ASN A 304 -6.04 -0.14 12.80
CA ASN A 304 -4.95 0.73 13.20
C ASN A 304 -3.79 0.69 12.20
N ASP A 305 -3.34 -0.49 11.80
CA ASP A 305 -2.23 -0.65 10.86
C ASP A 305 -2.59 -0.10 9.49
N THR A 306 -3.87 -0.23 9.08
CA THR A 306 -4.38 0.42 7.86
C THR A 306 -4.28 1.95 7.96
N LEU A 307 -4.67 2.53 9.09
CA LEU A 307 -4.61 3.98 9.29
C LEU A 307 -3.16 4.49 9.37
N ILE A 308 -2.26 3.77 10.05
CA ILE A 308 -0.82 4.10 10.10
C ILE A 308 -0.21 4.03 8.70
N GLN A 309 -0.53 3.00 7.92
CA GLN A 309 -0.04 2.88 6.54
C GLN A 309 -0.47 4.09 5.70
N HIS A 310 -1.76 4.48 5.77
CA HIS A 310 -2.25 5.65 5.05
C HIS A 310 -1.69 6.97 5.57
N LYS A 311 -1.44 7.10 6.87
CA LYS A 311 -0.76 8.28 7.45
C LYS A 311 0.65 8.38 6.88
N ARG A 312 1.42 7.29 6.81
CA ARG A 312 2.75 7.29 6.21
C ARG A 312 2.71 7.73 4.75
N TRP A 313 1.82 7.13 3.94
CA TRP A 313 1.68 7.48 2.54
C TRP A 313 1.29 8.95 2.34
N SER A 314 0.23 9.41 2.99
CA SER A 314 -0.27 10.78 2.82
C SER A 314 0.69 11.83 3.39
N THR A 315 1.48 11.52 4.43
CA THR A 315 2.54 12.40 4.93
C THR A 315 3.63 12.59 3.88
N GLY A 316 4.19 11.51 3.34
CA GLY A 316 5.25 11.60 2.33
C GLY A 316 4.74 12.23 1.01
N LEU A 317 3.50 11.94 0.62
CA LEU A 317 2.87 12.54 -0.55
C LEU A 317 2.69 14.05 -0.40
N LEU A 318 2.23 14.51 0.77
CA LEU A 318 2.12 15.94 1.06
C LEU A 318 3.51 16.60 1.18
N GLU A 319 4.50 15.88 1.71
CA GLU A 319 5.89 16.34 1.76
C GLU A 319 6.44 16.64 0.36
N ILE A 320 6.20 15.76 -0.63
CA ILE A 320 6.55 16.04 -2.03
C ILE A 320 5.89 17.35 -2.48
N PHE A 321 4.60 17.54 -2.19
CA PHE A 321 3.86 18.72 -2.62
C PHE A 321 4.42 20.03 -2.06
N VAL A 322 4.87 20.05 -0.80
CA VAL A 322 5.41 21.27 -0.16
C VAL A 322 6.91 21.45 -0.35
N SER A 323 7.58 20.48 -0.98
CA SER A 323 9.02 20.52 -1.27
C SER A 323 9.34 21.23 -2.60
N ASP A 324 10.65 21.39 -2.87
CA ASP A 324 11.17 21.85 -4.17
C ASP A 324 10.86 20.91 -5.35
N TYR A 325 10.28 19.74 -5.07
CA TYR A 325 9.85 18.75 -6.06
C TYR A 325 8.33 18.78 -6.32
N CYS A 326 7.62 19.80 -5.82
CA CYS A 326 6.21 19.98 -6.10
C CYS A 326 5.91 19.87 -7.61
N PRO A 327 4.90 19.08 -8.03
CA PRO A 327 4.56 18.92 -9.45
C PRO A 327 4.36 20.27 -10.17
N TRP A 328 3.74 21.26 -9.51
CA TRP A 328 3.42 22.55 -10.13
C TRP A 328 4.56 23.57 -10.13
N THR A 329 5.62 23.39 -9.34
CA THR A 329 6.79 24.29 -9.39
C THR A 329 7.93 23.67 -10.16
N ASN A 330 8.22 22.38 -9.93
CA ASN A 330 9.35 21.68 -10.53
C ASN A 330 9.00 20.95 -11.83
N GLY A 331 7.74 20.51 -11.95
CA GLY A 331 7.27 19.67 -13.05
C GLY A 331 6.82 20.43 -14.29
N ILE A 332 6.50 21.73 -14.19
CA ILE A 332 6.15 22.56 -15.35
C ILE A 332 7.30 22.56 -16.36
N GLY A 333 7.00 22.27 -17.62
CA GLY A 333 7.98 22.13 -18.70
C GLY A 333 8.72 20.78 -18.75
N LYS A 334 8.57 19.94 -17.72
CA LYS A 334 9.16 18.58 -17.66
C LYS A 334 8.11 17.47 -17.78
N LEU A 335 6.92 17.71 -17.27
CA LEU A 335 5.80 16.77 -17.23
C LEU A 335 4.67 17.23 -18.14
N LYS A 336 3.91 16.28 -18.72
CA LYS A 336 2.67 16.59 -19.43
C LYS A 336 1.59 17.05 -18.45
N LEU A 337 0.62 17.84 -18.91
CA LEU A 337 -0.50 18.31 -18.07
C LEU A 337 -1.24 17.16 -17.36
N GLY A 338 -1.51 16.07 -18.08
CA GLY A 338 -2.11 14.88 -17.47
C GLY A 338 -1.27 14.28 -16.34
N GLN A 339 0.06 14.22 -16.49
CA GLN A 339 0.96 13.76 -15.41
C GLN A 339 0.94 14.72 -14.23
N LEU A 340 0.97 16.04 -14.48
CA LEU A 340 0.87 17.05 -13.42
C LEU A 340 -0.40 16.83 -12.60
N MET A 341 -1.55 16.63 -13.26
CA MET A 341 -2.82 16.36 -12.59
C MET A 341 -2.79 15.04 -11.81
N CYS A 342 -2.27 13.96 -12.40
CA CYS A 342 -2.17 12.66 -11.74
C CYS A 342 -1.30 12.71 -10.48
N TYR A 343 -0.08 13.26 -10.57
CA TYR A 343 0.77 13.41 -9.38
C TYR A 343 0.10 14.30 -8.33
N SER A 344 -0.49 15.42 -8.75
CA SER A 344 -1.16 16.35 -7.84
C SER A 344 -2.29 15.72 -7.04
N PHE A 345 -3.09 14.87 -7.69
CA PHE A 345 -4.21 14.17 -7.04
C PHE A 345 -3.74 13.39 -5.80
N TYR A 346 -2.65 12.63 -5.93
CA TYR A 346 -2.10 11.84 -4.82
C TYR A 346 -1.32 12.70 -3.82
N THR A 347 -0.49 13.64 -4.29
CA THR A 347 0.29 14.52 -3.41
C THR A 347 -0.59 15.41 -2.53
N LEU A 348 -1.84 15.66 -2.93
CA LEU A 348 -2.83 16.44 -2.19
C LEU A 348 -3.82 15.59 -1.37
N TRP A 349 -3.65 14.26 -1.30
CA TRP A 349 -4.54 13.37 -0.54
C TRP A 349 -4.76 13.83 0.90
N ALA A 350 -3.70 14.20 1.60
CA ALA A 350 -3.79 14.63 3.00
C ALA A 350 -4.71 15.85 3.18
N LEU A 351 -4.75 16.78 2.23
CA LEU A 351 -5.56 18.00 2.34
C LEU A 351 -7.06 17.74 2.24
N TRP A 352 -7.49 16.55 1.80
CA TRP A 352 -8.90 16.16 1.84
C TRP A 352 -9.45 16.07 3.28
N CYS A 353 -8.59 16.01 4.31
CA CYS A 353 -9.06 16.11 5.69
C CYS A 353 -9.79 17.43 5.96
N LEU A 354 -9.41 18.53 5.30
CA LEU A 354 -9.97 19.86 5.52
C LEU A 354 -11.46 19.93 5.16
N PRO A 355 -11.89 19.63 3.92
CA PRO A 355 -13.31 19.62 3.60
C PRO A 355 -14.06 18.54 4.40
N MET A 356 -13.48 17.35 4.62
CA MET A 356 -14.16 16.28 5.35
C MET A 356 -14.50 16.67 6.81
N ILE A 357 -13.53 17.24 7.53
CA ILE A 357 -13.76 17.69 8.91
C ILE A 357 -14.68 18.91 8.93
N THR A 358 -14.51 19.84 7.98
CA THR A 358 -15.37 21.04 7.91
C THR A 358 -16.83 20.66 7.70
N TYR A 359 -17.14 19.85 6.69
CA TYR A 359 -18.52 19.42 6.44
C TYR A 359 -19.04 18.47 7.52
N GLY A 360 -18.17 17.62 8.09
CA GLY A 360 -18.51 16.75 9.22
C GLY A 360 -18.81 17.50 10.53
N LEU A 361 -18.34 18.72 10.70
CA LEU A 361 -18.62 19.56 11.88
C LEU A 361 -19.77 20.54 11.61
N VAL A 362 -19.71 21.28 10.50
CA VAL A 362 -20.67 22.36 10.19
C VAL A 362 -22.09 21.81 10.13
N LEU A 363 -22.28 20.65 9.51
CA LEU A 363 -23.61 20.08 9.33
C LEU A 363 -24.31 19.73 10.65
N PRO A 364 -23.73 18.90 11.53
CA PRO A 364 -24.40 18.56 12.79
C PRO A 364 -24.47 19.76 13.75
N LEU A 365 -23.48 20.66 13.76
CA LEU A 365 -23.57 21.87 14.59
C LEU A 365 -24.69 22.79 14.13
N ALA A 366 -24.90 22.97 12.82
CA ALA A 366 -26.05 23.70 12.31
C ALA A 366 -27.39 23.05 12.73
N MET A 367 -27.48 21.71 12.70
CA MET A 367 -28.66 20.98 13.19
C MET A 367 -28.94 21.20 14.69
N VAL A 368 -27.89 21.37 15.51
CA VAL A 368 -28.09 21.60 16.95
C VAL A 368 -28.66 22.98 17.24
N ASN A 369 -28.40 23.97 16.37
CA ASN A 369 -28.84 25.35 16.54
C ASN A 369 -30.03 25.70 15.64
N ASP A 370 -30.71 24.70 15.10
CA ASP A 370 -31.87 24.86 14.23
C ASP A 370 -31.59 25.75 12.99
N ILE A 371 -30.34 25.71 12.49
CA ILE A 371 -29.88 26.40 11.28
C ILE A 371 -29.99 25.45 10.07
N SER A 372 -30.78 25.86 9.08
CA SER A 372 -30.91 25.15 7.80
C SER A 372 -29.75 25.49 6.86
N LEU A 373 -29.04 24.46 6.40
CA LEU A 373 -27.93 24.58 5.43
C LEU A 373 -28.33 24.28 3.99
N PHE A 374 -29.45 23.59 3.79
CA PHE A 374 -29.93 23.18 2.47
C PHE A 374 -31.34 23.72 2.23
N PRO A 375 -31.76 23.83 0.95
CA PRO A 375 -33.14 24.23 0.65
C PRO A 375 -34.17 23.29 1.29
N LYS A 376 -35.32 23.84 1.67
CA LYS A 376 -36.47 23.08 2.16
C LYS A 376 -37.00 22.14 1.07
N VAL A 377 -37.73 21.09 1.43
CA VAL A 377 -38.26 20.10 0.45
C VAL A 377 -39.16 20.76 -0.60
N SER A 378 -39.90 21.79 -0.20
CA SER A 378 -40.76 22.58 -1.09
C SER A 378 -39.99 23.44 -2.10
N ASP A 379 -38.71 23.72 -1.86
CA ASP A 379 -37.87 24.51 -2.77
C ASP A 379 -37.43 23.67 -3.98
N PRO A 380 -37.62 24.15 -5.23
CA PRO A 380 -37.14 23.45 -6.42
C PRO A 380 -35.64 23.08 -6.38
N TRP A 381 -34.79 23.87 -5.73
CA TRP A 381 -33.37 23.59 -5.58
C TRP A 381 -33.07 22.33 -4.76
N PHE A 382 -33.97 21.93 -3.86
CA PHE A 382 -33.85 20.65 -3.14
C PHE A 382 -33.60 19.48 -4.10
N LYS A 383 -34.32 19.46 -5.23
CA LYS A 383 -34.21 18.40 -6.24
C LYS A 383 -32.81 18.36 -6.86
N VAL A 384 -32.16 19.51 -7.02
CA VAL A 384 -30.79 19.61 -7.55
C VAL A 384 -29.80 19.02 -6.55
N PHE A 385 -29.89 19.40 -5.27
CA PHE A 385 -29.01 18.85 -4.22
C PHE A 385 -29.21 17.35 -4.05
N ALA A 386 -30.47 16.89 -4.01
CA ALA A 386 -30.79 15.47 -3.94
C ALA A 386 -30.23 14.70 -5.15
N PHE A 387 -30.41 15.22 -6.37
CA PHE A 387 -29.88 14.62 -7.59
C PHE A 387 -28.36 14.52 -7.54
N LEU A 388 -27.64 15.59 -7.20
CA LEU A 388 -26.18 15.60 -7.13
C LEU A 388 -25.64 14.59 -6.11
N GLY A 389 -26.27 14.54 -4.92
CA GLY A 389 -25.93 13.57 -3.89
C GLY A 389 -26.11 12.14 -4.36
N ILE A 390 -27.28 11.81 -4.93
CA ILE A 390 -27.58 10.46 -5.44
C ILE A 390 -26.66 10.10 -6.61
N ALA A 391 -26.51 10.99 -7.59
CA ALA A 391 -25.70 10.75 -8.77
C ALA A 391 -24.22 10.51 -8.42
N SER A 392 -23.66 11.28 -7.48
CA SER A 392 -22.27 11.08 -7.02
C SER A 392 -22.07 9.71 -6.36
N HIS A 393 -23.01 9.24 -5.54
CA HIS A 393 -22.91 7.94 -4.90
C HIS A 393 -23.15 6.78 -5.87
N LEU A 394 -24.10 6.92 -6.81
CA LEU A 394 -24.34 5.94 -7.87
C LEU A 394 -23.15 5.83 -8.82
N PHE A 395 -22.52 6.95 -9.17
CA PHE A 395 -21.31 6.94 -9.98
C PHE A 395 -20.16 6.24 -9.25
N SER A 396 -19.93 6.61 -7.98
CA SER A 396 -18.91 5.97 -7.14
C SER A 396 -19.14 4.46 -6.98
N LEU A 397 -20.39 4.04 -6.80
CA LEU A 397 -20.75 2.62 -6.76
C LEU A 397 -20.52 1.95 -8.11
N GLY A 398 -20.94 2.59 -9.20
CA GLY A 398 -20.76 2.10 -10.57
C GLY A 398 -19.29 1.85 -10.92
N GLU A 399 -18.39 2.76 -10.54
CA GLU A 399 -16.94 2.57 -10.71
C GLU A 399 -16.43 1.34 -9.97
N LEU A 400 -16.83 1.15 -8.70
CA LEU A 400 -16.35 0.00 -7.94
C LEU A 400 -16.90 -1.32 -8.50
N LEU A 401 -18.16 -1.33 -8.94
CA LEU A 401 -18.77 -2.49 -9.61
C LEU A 401 -18.07 -2.79 -10.95
N TRP A 402 -17.69 -1.76 -11.70
CA TRP A 402 -16.89 -1.90 -12.92
C TRP A 402 -15.54 -2.55 -12.63
N ALA A 403 -14.90 -2.16 -11.53
CA ALA A 403 -13.70 -2.82 -11.00
C ALA A 403 -13.99 -4.18 -10.33
N LYS A 404 -15.14 -4.83 -10.58
CA LYS A 404 -15.55 -6.13 -10.01
C LYS A 404 -15.62 -6.14 -8.48
N GLY A 405 -15.91 -5.01 -7.84
CA GLY A 405 -16.19 -4.93 -6.41
C GLY A 405 -17.65 -5.27 -6.09
N THR A 406 -17.97 -5.32 -4.79
CA THR A 406 -19.34 -5.58 -4.31
C THR A 406 -19.96 -4.29 -3.73
N ILE A 407 -21.28 -4.25 -3.57
CA ILE A 407 -21.96 -3.12 -2.91
C ILE A 407 -21.47 -2.96 -1.45
N LYS A 408 -21.25 -4.08 -0.75
CA LYS A 408 -20.73 -4.06 0.62
C LYS A 408 -19.26 -3.59 0.66
N MET A 409 -18.45 -3.92 -0.34
CA MET A 409 -17.11 -3.37 -0.52
C MET A 409 -17.16 -1.84 -0.69
N TRP A 410 -18.09 -1.32 -1.49
CA TRP A 410 -18.29 0.13 -1.65
C TRP A 410 -18.65 0.81 -0.33
N TRP A 411 -19.52 0.18 0.46
CA TRP A 411 -19.87 0.67 1.79
C TRP A 411 -18.65 0.70 2.74
N ASN A 412 -17.83 -0.36 2.72
CA ASN A 412 -16.59 -0.44 3.50
C ASN A 412 -15.55 0.58 3.02
N GLU A 413 -15.39 0.76 1.71
CA GLU A 413 -14.51 1.76 1.10
C GLU A 413 -14.91 3.17 1.52
N THR A 414 -16.21 3.48 1.51
CA THR A 414 -16.73 4.79 1.93
C THR A 414 -16.47 5.03 3.42
N ARG A 415 -16.69 4.01 4.28
CA ARG A 415 -16.33 4.08 5.70
C ARG A 415 -14.86 4.38 5.90
N MET A 416 -14.01 3.62 5.22
CA MET A 416 -12.56 3.77 5.36
C MET A 416 -12.06 5.09 4.77
N TRP A 417 -12.69 5.61 3.71
CA TRP A 417 -12.41 6.94 3.19
C TRP A 417 -12.69 8.03 4.23
N MET A 418 -13.85 7.99 4.91
CA MET A 418 -14.15 8.92 6.01
C MET A 418 -13.19 8.78 7.18
N MET A 419 -12.86 7.55 7.58
CA MET A 419 -11.92 7.28 8.66
C MET A 419 -10.51 7.76 8.34
N LYS A 420 -9.97 7.45 7.15
CA LYS A 420 -8.65 7.90 6.69
C LYS A 420 -8.60 9.43 6.60
N GLY A 421 -9.67 10.06 6.10
CA GLY A 421 -9.77 11.51 5.96
C GLY A 421 -9.76 12.27 7.28
N THR A 422 -10.58 11.82 8.23
CA THR A 422 -10.69 12.48 9.54
C THR A 422 -9.56 12.07 10.49
N SER A 423 -8.80 11.03 10.15
CA SER A 423 -7.69 10.51 10.95
C SER A 423 -6.35 10.63 10.22
N SER A 424 -5.93 9.60 9.47
CA SER A 424 -4.63 9.52 8.80
C SER A 424 -4.22 10.83 8.13
N TYR A 425 -5.11 11.41 7.33
CA TYR A 425 -4.84 12.62 6.55
C TYR A 425 -4.72 13.86 7.45
N LEU A 426 -5.58 13.98 8.47
CA LEU A 426 -5.48 15.02 9.48
C LEU A 426 -4.13 14.98 10.21
N PHE A 427 -3.75 13.80 10.70
CA PHE A 427 -2.46 13.63 11.38
C PHE A 427 -1.27 13.88 10.44
N SER A 428 -1.38 13.54 9.16
CA SER A 428 -0.36 13.87 8.16
C SER A 428 -0.19 15.37 7.95
N VAL A 429 -1.28 16.12 7.83
CA VAL A 429 -1.23 17.59 7.74
C VAL A 429 -0.59 18.18 9.00
N MET A 430 -0.96 17.69 10.19
CA MET A 430 -0.35 18.13 11.45
C MET A 430 1.16 17.86 11.48
N VAL A 431 1.60 16.67 11.06
CA VAL A 431 3.03 16.31 10.99
C VAL A 431 3.78 17.25 10.05
N ILE A 432 3.25 17.53 8.85
CA ILE A 432 3.88 18.43 7.89
C ILE A 432 3.94 19.87 8.41
N ILE A 433 2.88 20.37 9.06
CA ILE A 433 2.88 21.70 9.69
C ILE A 433 3.96 21.76 10.77
N LEU A 434 4.00 20.80 11.69
CA LEU A 434 4.99 20.77 12.78
C LEU A 434 6.42 20.67 12.25
N LYS A 435 6.63 19.90 11.19
CA LYS A 435 7.93 19.82 10.50
C LYS A 435 8.32 21.14 9.86
N THR A 436 7.40 21.79 9.17
CA THR A 436 7.64 23.10 8.51
C THR A 436 7.95 24.20 9.53
N LEU A 437 7.36 24.11 10.73
CA LEU A 437 7.64 25.00 11.87
C LEU A 437 8.92 24.65 12.65
N GLY A 438 9.61 23.56 12.30
CA GLY A 438 10.82 23.10 13.00
C GLY A 438 10.57 22.53 14.41
N ILE A 439 9.33 22.13 14.73
CA ILE A 439 8.93 21.66 16.06
C ILE A 439 9.17 20.16 16.24
N SER A 440 9.02 19.37 15.17
CA SER A 440 9.22 17.92 15.20
C SER A 440 9.66 17.41 13.84
N GLU A 441 10.52 16.39 13.81
CA GLU A 441 10.74 15.61 12.60
C GLU A 441 9.59 14.61 12.38
N ALA A 442 9.35 14.25 11.12
CA ALA A 442 8.38 13.21 10.78
C ALA A 442 9.00 11.84 11.09
N GLY A 443 8.52 11.18 12.15
CA GLY A 443 8.94 9.81 12.49
C GLY A 443 8.39 8.77 11.51
N PHE A 444 9.16 7.72 11.26
CA PHE A 444 8.72 6.55 10.49
C PHE A 444 8.10 5.51 11.41
N GLU A 445 6.78 5.36 11.38
CA GLU A 445 6.06 4.31 12.12
C GLU A 445 6.00 3.03 11.28
N ILE A 446 6.57 1.94 11.82
CA ILE A 446 6.55 0.62 11.17
C ILE A 446 5.19 -0.04 11.41
N THR A 447 4.51 -0.43 10.34
CA THR A 447 3.30 -1.27 10.45
C THR A 447 3.70 -2.72 10.63
N SER A 448 3.17 -3.38 11.65
CA SER A 448 3.32 -4.82 11.79
C SER A 448 2.51 -5.51 10.68
N LYS A 449 3.15 -6.48 10.00
CA LYS A 449 2.44 -7.45 9.15
C LYS A 449 2.28 -8.80 9.85
N VAL A 450 2.61 -8.86 11.14
CA VAL A 450 2.44 -10.05 11.97
C VAL A 450 0.96 -10.21 12.28
N ILE A 451 0.46 -11.42 12.08
CA ILE A 451 -0.95 -11.74 12.21
C ILE A 451 -1.21 -12.32 13.60
N ASP A 452 -1.95 -11.59 14.44
CA ASP A 452 -2.61 -12.18 15.61
C ASP A 452 -3.76 -13.09 15.12
N GLU A 453 -3.72 -14.37 15.50
CA GLU A 453 -4.72 -15.36 15.07
C GLU A 453 -6.14 -14.99 15.49
N GLU A 454 -6.33 -14.37 16.66
CA GLU A 454 -7.65 -13.95 17.11
C GLU A 454 -8.17 -12.77 16.28
N ALA A 455 -7.31 -11.78 16.00
CA ALA A 455 -7.62 -10.67 15.11
C ALA A 455 -7.91 -11.16 13.69
N LEU A 456 -7.15 -12.14 13.18
CA LEU A 456 -7.38 -12.75 11.88
C LEU A 456 -8.74 -13.43 11.78
N LYS A 457 -9.16 -14.16 12.82
CA LYS A 457 -10.50 -14.78 12.86
C LYS A 457 -11.60 -13.73 12.75
N ARG A 458 -11.47 -12.60 13.49
CA ARG A 458 -12.40 -11.47 13.39
C ARG A 458 -12.39 -10.85 12.00
N TYR A 459 -11.20 -10.62 11.44
CA TYR A 459 -11.02 -10.12 10.09
C TYR A 459 -11.72 -11.00 9.05
N LYS A 460 -11.53 -12.32 9.09
CA LYS A 460 -12.20 -13.29 8.20
C LYS A 460 -13.72 -13.28 8.34
N CYS A 461 -14.25 -12.94 9.52
CA CYS A 461 -15.69 -12.72 9.75
C CYS A 461 -16.16 -11.30 9.40
N GLU A 462 -15.33 -10.50 8.74
CA GLU A 462 -15.58 -9.10 8.37
C GLU A 462 -15.95 -8.20 9.56
N LYS A 463 -15.33 -8.44 10.73
CA LYS A 463 -15.47 -7.62 11.93
C LYS A 463 -14.26 -6.71 12.10
N MET A 464 -14.49 -5.39 12.14
CA MET A 464 -13.41 -4.40 12.25
C MET A 464 -12.71 -4.50 13.62
N GLU A 465 -11.42 -4.23 13.67
CA GLU A 465 -10.58 -4.36 14.86
C GLU A 465 -10.19 -2.98 15.40
N PHE A 466 -10.55 -2.69 16.66
CA PHE A 466 -10.31 -1.39 17.31
C PHE A 466 -9.55 -1.50 18.64
N ALA A 467 -9.02 -2.69 18.98
CA ALA A 467 -8.33 -2.95 20.25
C ALA A 467 -7.16 -2.00 20.56
N VAL A 468 -6.51 -1.47 19.52
CA VAL A 468 -5.29 -0.68 19.67
C VAL A 468 -5.61 0.68 20.29
N ALA A 469 -4.87 1.02 21.34
CA ALA A 469 -4.88 2.35 21.94
C ALA A 469 -4.21 3.37 21.02
N SER A 470 -4.94 3.83 20.00
CA SER A 470 -4.47 4.81 19.04
C SER A 470 -5.26 6.13 19.11
N PRO A 471 -4.59 7.30 19.19
CA PRO A 471 -5.25 8.60 19.10
C PRO A 471 -5.89 8.83 17.72
N MET A 472 -5.48 8.07 16.70
CA MET A 472 -6.07 8.10 15.36
C MET A 472 -7.57 7.74 15.35
N PHE A 473 -8.07 7.04 16.36
CA PHE A 473 -9.50 6.74 16.45
C PHE A 473 -10.34 7.89 17.01
N ILE A 474 -9.73 8.87 17.70
CA ILE A 474 -10.47 9.92 18.41
C ILE A 474 -11.26 10.82 17.44
N PRO A 475 -10.67 11.42 16.39
CA PRO A 475 -11.43 12.30 15.50
C PRO A 475 -12.62 11.64 14.76
N PRO A 476 -12.48 10.47 14.09
CA PRO A 476 -13.62 9.83 13.45
C PRO A 476 -14.71 9.44 14.46
N THR A 477 -14.31 8.98 15.66
CA THR A 477 -15.27 8.62 16.70
C THR A 477 -16.00 9.85 17.24
N ALA A 478 -15.33 10.96 17.51
CA ALA A 478 -15.96 12.21 17.95
C ALA A 478 -16.97 12.73 16.92
N LEU A 479 -16.60 12.75 15.63
CA LEU A 479 -17.50 13.16 14.55
C LEU A 479 -18.72 12.24 14.46
N SER A 480 -18.52 10.92 14.53
CA SER A 480 -19.64 9.97 14.51
C SER A 480 -20.61 10.21 15.67
N LEU A 481 -20.10 10.37 16.89
CA LEU A 481 -20.89 10.66 18.09
C LEU A 481 -21.66 11.97 17.97
N LEU A 482 -21.06 13.01 17.39
CA LEU A 482 -21.74 14.29 17.16
C LEU A 482 -22.93 14.13 16.22
N HIS A 483 -22.76 13.44 15.09
CA HIS A 483 -23.86 13.16 14.16
C HIS A 483 -24.96 12.30 14.81
N LEU A 484 -24.58 11.26 15.57
CA LEU A 484 -25.53 10.42 16.30
C LEU A 484 -26.33 11.22 17.32
N PHE A 485 -25.67 12.10 18.08
CA PHE A 485 -26.33 12.99 19.03
C PHE A 485 -27.37 13.88 18.35
N CYS A 486 -27.02 14.48 17.22
CA CYS A 486 -27.94 15.34 16.46
C CYS A 486 -29.16 14.56 15.94
N LEU A 487 -28.99 13.32 15.49
CA LEU A 487 -30.11 12.46 15.10
C LEU A 487 -31.02 12.12 16.27
N LEU A 488 -30.46 11.78 17.42
CA LEU A 488 -31.24 11.48 18.62
C LEU A 488 -32.01 12.73 19.11
N LYS A 489 -31.37 13.91 19.07
CA LYS A 489 -32.05 15.20 19.33
C LYS A 489 -33.19 15.44 18.34
N THR A 490 -32.96 15.18 17.06
CA THR A 490 -33.98 15.34 16.01
C THR A 490 -35.17 14.40 16.24
N ILE A 491 -34.91 13.11 16.48
CA ILE A 491 -35.96 12.11 16.75
C ILE A 491 -36.79 12.50 17.98
N THR A 492 -36.13 12.91 19.06
CA THR A 492 -36.83 13.35 20.28
C THR A 492 -37.65 14.61 20.07
N THR A 493 -37.23 15.52 19.18
CA THR A 493 -37.97 16.74 18.82
C THR A 493 -39.20 16.39 17.96
N VAL A 494 -39.03 15.54 16.95
CA VAL A 494 -40.13 15.05 16.10
C VAL A 494 -41.19 14.31 16.92
N MET A 495 -40.78 13.50 17.89
CA MET A 495 -41.71 12.83 18.81
C MET A 495 -42.53 13.79 19.67
N LYS A 496 -42.03 15.01 19.93
CA LYS A 496 -42.70 16.02 20.76
C LYS A 496 -43.56 16.99 19.97
N VAL A 497 -43.08 17.44 18.80
CA VAL A 497 -43.64 18.58 18.06
C VAL A 497 -44.26 18.15 16.72
N GLY A 498 -43.93 16.96 16.22
CA GLY A 498 -44.43 16.42 14.94
C GLY A 498 -43.38 16.43 13.83
N ILE A 499 -43.71 15.79 12.71
CA ILE A 499 -42.79 15.57 11.57
C ILE A 499 -42.59 16.82 10.70
N GLU A 500 -43.49 17.79 10.79
CA GLU A 500 -43.46 19.04 10.02
C GLU A 500 -42.18 19.85 10.29
N GLU A 501 -41.60 19.71 11.48
CA GLU A 501 -40.32 20.33 11.86
C GLU A 501 -39.14 19.86 10.99
N LEU A 502 -39.24 18.69 10.33
CA LEU A 502 -38.18 18.17 9.47
C LEU A 502 -38.11 18.84 8.09
N ASP A 503 -39.16 19.54 7.66
CA ASP A 503 -39.27 20.04 6.28
C ASP A 503 -38.10 20.94 5.87
N HIS A 504 -37.57 21.70 6.84
CA HIS A 504 -36.47 22.61 6.62
C HIS A 504 -35.08 22.02 6.86
N MET A 505 -34.97 20.76 7.29
CA MET A 505 -33.69 20.10 7.61
C MET A 505 -33.51 18.70 7.02
N LEU A 506 -34.45 18.24 6.18
CA LEU A 506 -34.49 16.85 5.72
C LEU A 506 -33.15 16.35 5.16
N LEU A 507 -32.44 17.16 4.35
CA LEU A 507 -31.13 16.78 3.80
C LEU A 507 -30.04 16.68 4.87
N GLN A 508 -30.02 17.58 5.86
CA GLN A 508 -29.04 17.49 6.97
C GLN A 508 -29.30 16.23 7.81
N VAL A 509 -30.57 15.95 8.10
CA VAL A 509 -30.98 14.74 8.82
C VAL A 509 -30.58 13.48 8.03
N ALA A 510 -30.84 13.45 6.72
CA ALA A 510 -30.46 12.35 5.85
C ALA A 510 -28.93 12.13 5.80
N ILE A 511 -28.14 13.20 5.70
CA ILE A 511 -26.67 13.10 5.70
C ILE A 511 -26.16 12.65 7.07
N SER A 512 -26.69 13.17 8.17
CA SER A 512 -26.31 12.72 9.52
C SER A 512 -26.68 11.24 9.75
N ALA A 513 -27.83 10.81 9.25
CA ALA A 513 -28.26 9.40 9.27
C ALA A 513 -27.28 8.54 8.48
N TYR A 514 -26.91 8.97 7.28
CA TYR A 514 -25.93 8.29 6.44
C TYR A 514 -24.55 8.15 7.14
N VAL A 515 -24.01 9.24 7.68
CA VAL A 515 -22.74 9.23 8.44
C VAL A 515 -22.82 8.29 9.64
N SER A 516 -23.95 8.29 10.36
CA SER A 516 -24.16 7.40 11.50
C SER A 516 -24.25 5.93 11.08
N LEU A 517 -24.93 5.62 9.97
CA LEU A 517 -25.02 4.25 9.45
C LEU A 517 -23.65 3.74 8.97
N ILE A 518 -22.85 4.59 8.33
CA ILE A 518 -21.47 4.23 7.95
C ILE A 518 -20.62 3.94 9.19
N SER A 519 -20.83 4.71 10.25
CA SER A 519 -20.06 4.65 11.50
C SER A 519 -20.48 3.55 12.47
N LEU A 520 -21.45 2.68 12.11
CA LEU A 520 -21.94 1.60 12.97
C LEU A 520 -20.81 0.78 13.65
N PRO A 521 -19.72 0.37 12.97
CA PRO A 521 -18.64 -0.37 13.63
C PRO A 521 -17.95 0.40 14.76
N LEU A 522 -17.92 1.74 14.73
CA LEU A 522 -17.39 2.57 15.82
C LEU A 522 -18.30 2.49 17.03
N TYR A 523 -19.62 2.62 16.85
CA TYR A 523 -20.60 2.50 17.95
C TYR A 523 -20.61 1.10 18.55
N GLU A 524 -20.56 0.07 17.70
CA GLU A 524 -20.44 -1.32 18.15
C GLU A 524 -19.18 -1.51 18.99
N ALA A 525 -18.04 -0.98 18.53
CA ALA A 525 -16.77 -1.09 19.24
C ALA A 525 -16.74 -0.32 20.57
N MET A 526 -17.43 0.82 20.68
CA MET A 526 -17.51 1.61 21.90
C MET A 526 -18.46 1.02 22.94
N PHE A 527 -19.65 0.59 22.51
CA PHE A 527 -20.77 0.37 23.44
C PHE A 527 -21.24 -1.08 23.52
N LEU A 528 -21.08 -1.87 22.45
CA LEU A 528 -21.72 -3.20 22.37
C LEU A 528 -20.72 -4.35 22.50
N ARG A 529 -19.49 -4.17 22.03
CA ARG A 529 -18.50 -5.24 21.99
C ARG A 529 -17.89 -5.55 23.36
N LYS A 530 -17.84 -6.84 23.66
CA LYS A 530 -17.21 -7.41 24.87
C LYS A 530 -15.95 -8.22 24.56
N ASP A 531 -15.68 -8.48 23.29
CA ASP A 531 -14.49 -9.21 22.85
C ASP A 531 -13.24 -8.32 22.82
N LYS A 532 -12.05 -8.91 22.56
CA LYS A 532 -10.77 -8.20 22.58
C LYS A 532 -10.64 -7.10 21.53
N GLY A 533 -11.50 -7.06 20.51
CA GLY A 533 -11.46 -6.01 19.50
C GLY A 533 -12.36 -4.80 19.75
N ARG A 534 -12.90 -4.70 20.97
CA ARG A 534 -13.57 -3.49 21.45
C ARG A 534 -12.62 -2.27 21.44
N MET A 535 -13.20 -1.08 21.38
CA MET A 535 -12.44 0.17 21.44
C MET A 535 -11.95 0.43 22.87
N PRO A 536 -10.69 0.86 23.08
CA PRO A 536 -10.20 1.31 24.37
C PRO A 536 -11.05 2.44 24.95
N VAL A 537 -11.37 2.33 26.25
CA VAL A 537 -12.29 3.24 26.95
C VAL A 537 -11.84 4.70 26.85
N TYR A 538 -10.54 4.97 26.90
CA TYR A 538 -10.03 6.34 26.82
C TYR A 538 -10.37 7.00 25.48
N VAL A 539 -10.36 6.27 24.35
CA VAL A 539 -10.75 6.82 23.04
C VAL A 539 -12.20 7.31 23.09
N THR A 540 -13.09 6.51 23.68
CA THR A 540 -14.49 6.90 23.90
C THR A 540 -14.58 8.13 24.79
N MET A 541 -13.85 8.18 25.92
CA MET A 541 -13.88 9.31 26.84
C MET A 541 -13.42 10.62 26.18
N TYR A 542 -12.29 10.62 25.47
CA TYR A 542 -11.81 11.81 24.76
C TYR A 542 -12.76 12.22 23.65
N SER A 543 -13.31 11.26 22.90
CA SER A 543 -14.26 11.56 21.83
C SER A 543 -15.54 12.21 22.37
N VAL A 544 -16.11 11.68 23.46
CA VAL A 544 -17.26 12.28 24.14
C VAL A 544 -16.92 13.66 24.69
N GLY A 545 -15.74 13.82 25.31
CA GLY A 545 -15.27 15.12 25.80
C GLY A 545 -15.20 16.17 24.69
N ILE A 546 -14.64 15.82 23.53
CA ILE A 546 -14.60 16.69 22.34
C ILE A 546 -16.02 17.07 21.91
N VAL A 547 -16.95 16.12 21.83
CA VAL A 547 -18.34 16.41 21.46
C VAL A 547 -18.99 17.38 22.44
N ILE A 548 -18.81 17.20 23.75
CA ILE A 548 -19.35 18.11 24.78
C ILE A 548 -18.79 19.52 24.59
N VAL A 549 -17.48 19.65 24.37
CA VAL A 549 -16.82 20.95 24.14
C VAL A 549 -17.35 21.61 22.87
N LEU A 550 -17.49 20.85 21.77
CA LEU A 550 -18.02 21.35 20.51
C LEU A 550 -19.47 21.86 20.66
N LEU A 551 -20.33 21.09 21.33
CA LEU A 551 -21.72 21.50 21.59
C LEU A 551 -21.79 22.73 22.49
N TYR A 552 -20.95 22.80 23.53
CA TYR A 552 -20.86 23.96 24.41
C TYR A 552 -20.43 25.22 23.64
N ILE A 553 -19.32 25.15 22.89
CA ILE A 553 -18.84 26.26 22.07
C ILE A 553 -19.92 26.68 21.06
N SER A 554 -20.58 25.71 20.42
CA SER A 554 -21.63 25.99 19.47
C SER A 554 -22.78 26.79 20.10
N SER A 555 -23.23 26.41 21.29
CA SER A 555 -24.30 27.12 22.01
C SER A 555 -23.93 28.54 22.46
N MET A 556 -22.64 28.90 22.44
CA MET A 556 -22.15 30.25 22.76
C MET A 556 -21.98 31.12 21.51
N LEU A 557 -21.77 30.53 20.34
CA LEU A 557 -21.43 31.23 19.10
C LEU A 557 -22.61 31.34 18.11
N LEU A 558 -23.55 30.40 18.16
CA LEU A 558 -24.74 30.27 17.32
C LEU A 558 -25.97 30.27 18.21
#